data_AF-A0A7K4GYC8-F1
#
_entry.id   AF-A0A7K4GYC8-F1
#
_cell.length_a   1.000
_cell.length_b   1.000
_cell.length_c   1.000
_cell.angle_alpha   90.00
_cell.angle_beta   90.00
_cell.angle_gamma   90.00
#
_symmetry.space_group_name_H-M   'P 1'
#
loop_
_entity.id
_entity.type
_entity.pdbx_description
1 polymer ?
#
loop_
_entity_poly.entity_id
_entity_poly.type
_entity_poly.pdbx_seq_one_letter_code
_entity_poly.pdbx_strand_id
1 'polypeptide(L)'
;MGKKLQKQAMQLGLTNLPKYTFFGRPKKLKMKFSKYKPDLAYTVENWMKNLDPSTAAEESGGGRNNTFFYLASQIGMYVEIADKMAGVAVPNPGNHASKIDIYTNNEDYVRTIVRIINTIWDDGILNHLDFQKLEKKYKVRREDIINAWNAFL
;
A
#
# COMPACT_ATOMS: atom_id res chain seq x y z
N MET A 1 -2.92 4.78 17.29
CA MET A 1 -1.69 4.05 17.65
C MET A 1 -1.49 2.95 16.62
N GLY A 2 -0.65 3.19 15.60
CA GLY A 2 -0.28 2.20 14.57
C GLY A 2 1.24 2.09 14.36
N LYS A 3 2.06 2.69 15.25
CA LYS A 3 3.51 2.79 15.11
C LYS A 3 4.27 1.64 15.80
N LYS A 4 3.57 0.67 16.40
CA LYS A 4 4.23 -0.41 17.14
C LYS A 4 4.85 -1.41 16.17
N LEU A 5 4.12 -1.77 15.11
CA LEU A 5 4.59 -2.66 14.05
C LEU A 5 5.72 -2.06 13.23
N GLN A 6 5.69 -0.75 12.96
CA GLN A 6 6.83 -0.06 12.37
C GLN A 6 8.07 -0.15 13.27
N LYS A 7 7.94 0.10 14.58
CA LYS A 7 9.05 -0.05 15.52
C LYS A 7 9.59 -1.48 15.57
N GLN A 8 8.71 -2.48 15.53
CA GLN A 8 9.11 -3.88 15.47
C GLN A 8 9.87 -4.20 14.18
N ALA A 9 9.38 -3.73 13.02
CA ALA A 9 10.08 -3.90 11.75
C ALA A 9 11.47 -3.24 11.77
N MET A 10 11.61 -2.08 12.42
CA MET A 10 12.91 -1.43 12.63
C MET A 10 13.84 -2.26 13.53
N GLN A 11 13.33 -2.80 14.64
CA GLN A 11 14.09 -3.67 15.54
C GLN A 11 14.57 -4.96 14.86
N LEU A 12 13.75 -5.49 13.94
CA LEU A 12 14.07 -6.66 13.12
C LEU A 12 14.97 -6.32 11.91
N GLY A 13 15.33 -5.04 11.72
CA GLY A 13 16.15 -4.59 10.59
C GLY A 13 15.45 -4.63 9.23
N LEU A 14 14.15 -4.92 9.17
CA LEU A 14 13.42 -5.03 7.90
C LEU A 14 13.29 -3.70 7.18
N THR A 15 13.27 -2.59 7.91
CA THR A 15 13.26 -1.24 7.30
C THR A 15 14.60 -0.86 6.64
N ASN A 16 15.65 -1.67 6.82
CA ASN A 16 16.96 -1.48 6.18
C ASN A 16 17.08 -2.30 4.88
N LEU A 17 16.11 -3.16 4.58
CA LEU A 17 16.05 -3.91 3.33
C LEU A 17 15.77 -2.97 2.15
N PRO A 18 16.01 -3.41 0.90
CA PRO A 18 15.58 -2.70 -0.28
C PRO A 18 14.11 -2.30 -0.19
N LYS A 19 13.84 -1.04 -0.51
CA LYS A 19 12.52 -0.44 -0.46
C LYS A 19 12.02 -0.15 -1.86
N TYR A 20 10.87 -0.72 -2.19
CA TYR A 20 10.17 -0.51 -3.45
C TYR A 20 8.91 0.31 -3.20
N THR A 21 8.78 1.45 -3.87
CA THR A 21 7.67 2.38 -3.68
C THR A 21 6.77 2.41 -4.90
N PHE A 22 5.48 2.16 -4.70
CA PHE A 22 4.44 2.22 -5.73
C PHE A 22 3.34 3.19 -5.34
N PHE A 23 2.63 3.70 -6.33
CA PHE A 23 1.52 4.64 -6.13
C PHE A 23 0.26 4.12 -6.78
N GLY A 24 -0.86 4.21 -6.08
CA GLY A 24 -2.10 3.58 -6.49
C GLY A 24 -3.33 4.40 -6.15
N ARG A 25 -4.45 3.96 -6.71
CA ARG A 25 -5.79 4.40 -6.35
C ARG A 25 -6.64 3.18 -6.01
N PRO A 26 -7.37 3.18 -4.88
CA PRO A 26 -8.30 2.10 -4.59
C PRO A 26 -9.49 2.12 -5.54
N LYS A 27 -9.98 0.94 -5.93
CA LYS A 27 -11.24 0.79 -6.69
C LYS A 27 -12.43 0.77 -5.73
N LYS A 28 -12.24 0.22 -4.52
CA LYS A 28 -13.25 0.09 -3.47
C LYS A 28 -12.65 0.39 -2.09
N LEU A 29 -13.52 0.85 -1.19
CA LEU A 29 -13.22 1.04 0.22
C LEU A 29 -14.15 0.17 1.05
N LYS A 30 -13.60 -0.65 1.94
CA LYS A 30 -14.38 -1.41 2.91
C LYS A 30 -14.57 -0.56 4.16
N MET A 31 -15.77 -0.02 4.33
CA MET A 31 -16.15 0.71 5.54
C MET A 31 -16.33 -0.26 6.72
N LYS A 32 -15.84 0.14 7.90
CA LYS A 32 -16.14 -0.42 9.22
C LYS A 32 -16.70 0.72 10.08
N PHE A 33 -17.37 0.41 11.20
CA PHE A 33 -18.09 1.39 12.04
C PHE A 33 -17.46 2.80 12.12
N SER A 34 -16.16 2.91 12.43
CA SER A 34 -15.44 4.21 12.50
C SER A 34 -14.21 4.31 11.61
N LYS A 35 -14.03 3.36 10.68
CA LYS A 35 -12.78 3.21 9.91
C LYS A 35 -13.05 2.78 8.48
N TYR A 36 -12.05 2.89 7.63
CA TYR A 36 -12.12 2.36 6.27
C TYR A 36 -10.83 1.60 5.95
N LYS A 37 -10.92 0.65 5.03
CA LYS A 37 -9.74 -0.02 4.48
C LYS A 37 -9.85 -0.07 2.96
N PRO A 38 -8.89 0.50 2.21
CA PRO A 38 -8.88 0.37 0.76
C PRO A 38 -8.62 -1.07 0.35
N ASP A 39 -9.19 -1.48 -0.78
CA ASP A 39 -8.95 -2.78 -1.40
C ASP A 39 -7.46 -3.07 -1.62
N LEU A 40 -6.66 -2.07 -2.01
CA LEU A 40 -5.18 -2.17 -2.07
C LEU A 40 -4.60 -2.77 -0.79
N ALA A 41 -5.03 -2.24 0.36
CA ALA A 41 -4.56 -2.67 1.66
C ALA A 41 -5.14 -4.04 2.07
N TYR A 42 -6.38 -4.33 1.69
CA TYR A 42 -7.00 -5.61 1.97
C TYR A 42 -6.34 -6.76 1.20
N THR A 43 -6.04 -6.53 -0.09
CA THR A 43 -5.47 -7.55 -0.96
C THR A 43 -4.03 -7.90 -0.54
N VAL A 44 -3.21 -6.91 -0.19
CA VAL A 44 -1.85 -7.15 0.34
C VAL A 44 -1.91 -7.91 1.67
N GLU A 45 -2.78 -7.49 2.59
CA GLU A 45 -2.93 -8.19 3.88
C GLU A 45 -3.25 -9.68 3.69
N ASN A 46 -4.24 -9.99 2.84
CA ASN A 46 -4.66 -11.36 2.62
C ASN A 46 -3.56 -12.20 1.97
N TRP A 47 -2.85 -11.64 0.98
CA TRP A 47 -1.76 -12.35 0.34
C TRP A 47 -0.63 -12.65 1.34
N MET A 48 -0.22 -11.66 2.14
CA MET A 48 0.79 -11.87 3.17
C MET A 48 0.36 -12.91 4.21
N LYS A 49 -0.90 -12.86 4.68
CA LYS A 49 -1.44 -13.85 5.64
C LYS A 49 -1.53 -15.27 5.07
N ASN A 50 -1.82 -15.41 3.78
CA ASN A 50 -1.85 -16.72 3.13
C ASN A 50 -0.43 -17.31 3.00
N LEU A 51 0.58 -16.45 2.81
CA LEU A 51 1.97 -16.87 2.69
C LEU A 51 2.65 -17.09 4.05
N ASP A 52 2.41 -16.19 5.00
CA ASP A 52 2.87 -16.24 6.39
C ASP A 52 1.67 -15.95 7.32
N PRO A 53 1.05 -17.00 7.90
CA PRO A 53 -0.09 -16.85 8.81
C PRO A 53 0.23 -16.03 10.08
N SER A 54 1.51 -15.84 10.42
CA SER A 54 1.92 -15.00 11.55
C SER A 54 1.93 -13.50 11.21
N THR A 55 1.58 -13.13 9.97
CA THR A 55 1.53 -11.73 9.53
C THR A 55 0.73 -10.86 10.48
N ALA A 56 1.41 -9.90 11.09
CA ALA A 56 0.82 -8.92 11.97
C ALA A 56 0.39 -7.67 11.20
N ALA A 57 -0.75 -7.09 11.57
CA ALA A 57 -1.33 -5.93 10.89
C ALA A 57 -1.69 -4.81 11.88
N GLU A 58 -1.29 -3.57 11.59
CA GLU A 58 -1.69 -2.37 12.32
C GLU A 58 -2.26 -1.32 11.36
N GLU A 59 -2.93 -0.35 11.95
CA GLU A 59 -3.41 0.84 11.27
C GLU A 59 -3.12 2.06 12.14
N SER A 60 -2.54 3.11 11.55
CA SER A 60 -2.40 4.44 12.16
C SER A 60 -3.10 5.45 11.28
N GLY A 61 -3.75 6.45 11.88
CA GLY A 61 -4.33 7.52 11.07
C GLY A 61 -5.44 8.28 11.75
N GLY A 62 -6.07 9.15 10.97
CA GLY A 62 -7.29 9.88 11.30
C GLY A 62 -8.21 9.95 10.07
N GLY A 63 -9.26 10.75 10.13
CA GLY A 63 -10.32 10.74 9.11
C GLY A 63 -9.90 11.04 7.66
N ARG A 64 -8.68 11.57 7.43
CA ARG A 64 -8.19 11.92 6.08
C ARG A 64 -6.89 11.21 5.66
N ASN A 65 -6.17 10.60 6.59
CA ASN A 65 -4.89 9.97 6.32
C ASN A 65 -4.81 8.70 7.16
N ASN A 66 -4.69 7.56 6.50
CA ASN A 66 -4.54 6.27 7.15
C ASN A 66 -3.33 5.56 6.57
N THR A 67 -2.55 4.93 7.43
CA THR A 67 -1.43 4.08 7.06
C THR A 67 -1.68 2.70 7.63
N PHE A 68 -1.61 1.71 6.76
CA PHE A 68 -1.72 0.30 7.12
C PHE A 68 -0.32 -0.30 7.12
N PHE A 69 -0.01 -1.06 8.17
CA PHE A 69 1.30 -1.67 8.38
C PHE A 69 1.14 -3.18 8.41
N TYR A 70 1.98 -3.89 7.67
CA TYR A 70 1.98 -5.35 7.63
C TYR A 70 3.40 -5.86 7.84
N LEU A 71 3.56 -6.77 8.79
CA LEU A 71 4.84 -7.37 9.14
C LEU A 71 4.72 -8.89 9.03
N ALA A 72 5.50 -9.49 8.15
CA ALA A 72 5.62 -10.93 7.99
C ALA A 72 7.10 -11.30 8.18
N SER A 73 7.49 -11.53 9.44
CA SER A 73 8.89 -11.70 9.81
C SER A 73 9.48 -13.02 9.31
N GLN A 74 8.68 -14.07 9.15
CA GLN A 74 9.18 -15.38 8.71
C GLN A 74 9.66 -15.35 7.26
N ILE A 75 9.04 -14.50 6.45
CA ILE A 75 9.39 -14.30 5.03
C ILE A 75 10.22 -13.03 4.79
N GLY A 76 10.67 -12.35 5.86
CA GLY A 76 11.51 -11.16 5.77
C GLY A 76 10.84 -10.01 5.00
N MET A 77 9.58 -9.71 5.30
CA MET A 77 8.82 -8.68 4.61
C MET A 77 8.13 -7.70 5.57
N TYR A 78 8.18 -6.43 5.18
CA TYR A 78 7.39 -5.37 5.81
C TYR A 78 6.77 -4.48 4.73
N VAL A 79 5.49 -4.12 4.89
CA VAL A 79 4.76 -3.29 3.92
C VAL A 79 4.03 -2.15 4.63
N GLU A 80 4.15 -0.94 4.09
CA GLU A 80 3.39 0.23 4.50
C GLU A 80 2.49 0.70 3.36
N ILE A 81 1.20 0.89 3.63
CA ILE A 81 0.26 1.47 2.67
C ILE A 81 -0.30 2.74 3.28
N ALA A 82 0.28 3.87 2.88
CA ALA A 82 -0.17 5.20 3.28
C ALA A 82 -1.23 5.71 2.30
N ASP A 83 -2.46 5.80 2.76
CA ASP A 83 -3.63 6.29 2.05
C ASP A 83 -4.00 7.71 2.50
N LYS A 84 -4.13 8.63 1.55
CA LYS A 84 -4.52 10.02 1.77
C LYS A 84 -5.79 10.33 1.00
N MET A 85 -6.81 10.86 1.67
CA MET A 85 -8.05 11.33 1.06
C MET A 85 -7.93 12.78 0.54
N ALA A 86 -8.58 13.09 -0.59
CA ALA A 86 -8.78 14.43 -1.15
C ALA A 86 -10.23 14.85 -0.93
N GLY A 87 -10.47 16.07 -0.45
CA GLY A 87 -11.84 16.51 -0.16
C GLY A 87 -12.42 15.84 1.09
N VAL A 88 -13.75 15.71 1.14
CA VAL A 88 -14.50 15.40 2.38
C VAL A 88 -15.23 14.06 2.33
N ALA A 89 -15.35 13.41 1.17
CA ALA A 89 -16.14 12.18 1.02
C ALA A 89 -15.27 10.91 1.08
N VAL A 90 -15.19 10.31 2.28
CA VAL A 90 -14.52 9.01 2.54
C VAL A 90 -15.08 7.87 1.68
N PRO A 91 -16.40 7.74 1.43
CA PRO A 91 -16.90 6.60 0.67
C PRO A 91 -16.48 6.59 -0.81
N ASN A 92 -15.97 7.69 -1.36
CA ASN A 92 -15.60 7.79 -2.77
C ASN A 92 -14.13 7.40 -2.97
N PRO A 93 -13.81 6.23 -3.56
CA PRO A 93 -12.44 5.78 -3.77
C PRO A 93 -11.62 6.73 -4.66
N GLY A 94 -12.28 7.52 -5.53
CA GLY A 94 -11.64 8.53 -6.36
C GLY A 94 -10.97 9.67 -5.60
N ASN A 95 -11.33 9.88 -4.34
CA ASN A 95 -10.68 10.86 -3.49
C ASN A 95 -9.36 10.35 -2.92
N HIS A 96 -9.13 9.06 -2.95
CA HIS A 96 -8.01 8.42 -2.28
C HIS A 96 -6.81 8.34 -3.21
N ALA A 97 -5.65 8.49 -2.60
CA ALA A 97 -4.35 8.37 -3.22
C ALA A 97 -3.52 7.55 -2.26
N SER A 98 -2.95 6.43 -2.72
CA SER A 98 -2.23 5.50 -1.87
C SER A 98 -0.77 5.42 -2.30
N LYS A 99 0.13 5.34 -1.32
CA LYS A 99 1.55 5.03 -1.49
C LYS A 99 1.80 3.70 -0.81
N ILE A 100 2.40 2.76 -1.53
CA ILE A 100 2.71 1.40 -1.08
C ILE A 100 4.23 1.29 -1.03
N ASP A 101 4.80 1.18 0.17
CA ASP A 101 6.22 0.93 0.38
C ASP A 101 6.40 -0.53 0.80
N ILE A 102 7.19 -1.29 0.04
CA ILE A 102 7.48 -2.71 0.27
C ILE A 102 8.96 -2.85 0.62
N TYR A 103 9.25 -3.45 1.76
CA TYR A 103 10.60 -3.68 2.27
C TYR A 103 10.89 -5.17 2.28
N THR A 104 11.76 -5.62 1.37
CA THR A 104 12.13 -7.03 1.24
C THR A 104 13.38 -7.18 0.35
N ASN A 105 14.11 -8.29 0.51
CA ASN A 105 15.18 -8.69 -0.43
C ASN A 105 14.64 -9.55 -1.59
N ASN A 106 13.36 -9.92 -1.57
CA ASN A 106 12.79 -10.83 -2.55
C ASN A 106 11.93 -10.07 -3.57
N GLU A 107 12.46 -9.88 -4.77
CA GLU A 107 11.77 -9.20 -5.86
C GLU A 107 10.56 -9.96 -6.42
N ASP A 108 10.49 -11.29 -6.27
CA ASP A 108 9.33 -12.07 -6.69
C ASP A 108 8.11 -11.74 -5.82
N TYR A 109 8.33 -11.45 -4.53
CA TYR A 109 7.26 -10.97 -3.68
C TYR A 109 6.78 -9.56 -4.08
N VAL A 110 7.71 -8.67 -4.45
CA VAL A 110 7.37 -7.35 -4.99
C VAL A 110 6.53 -7.49 -6.25
N ARG A 111 7.00 -8.29 -7.22
CA ARG A 111 6.31 -8.60 -8.48
C ARG A 111 4.92 -9.16 -8.24
N THR A 112 4.78 -10.07 -7.28
CA THR A 112 3.50 -10.69 -6.95
C THR A 112 2.51 -9.67 -6.37
N ILE A 113 2.95 -8.86 -5.40
CA ILE A 113 2.12 -7.79 -4.82
C ILE A 113 1.69 -6.79 -5.91
N VAL A 114 2.62 -6.34 -6.75
CA VAL A 114 2.37 -5.41 -7.86
C VAL A 114 1.31 -5.99 -8.81
N ARG A 115 1.49 -7.23 -9.26
CA ARG A 115 0.52 -7.89 -10.15
C ARG A 115 -0.86 -8.01 -9.51
N ILE A 116 -0.92 -8.45 -8.26
CA ILE A 116 -2.18 -8.60 -7.51
C ILE A 116 -2.90 -7.26 -7.32
N ILE A 117 -2.16 -6.17 -7.10
CA ILE A 117 -2.75 -4.83 -7.03
C ILE A 117 -3.22 -4.38 -8.42
N ASN A 118 -2.44 -4.64 -9.46
CA ASN A 118 -2.79 -4.26 -10.82
C ASN A 118 -4.09 -4.93 -11.29
N THR A 119 -4.31 -6.19 -10.93
CA THR A 119 -5.52 -6.95 -11.29
C THR A 119 -6.78 -6.51 -10.55
N ILE A 120 -6.70 -5.56 -9.60
CA ILE A 120 -7.90 -4.90 -9.05
C ILE A 120 -8.63 -4.13 -10.17
N TRP A 121 -7.89 -3.62 -11.16
CA TRP A 121 -8.41 -2.93 -12.33
C TRP A 121 -8.26 -3.82 -13.57
N ASP A 122 -9.35 -4.01 -14.31
CA ASP A 122 -9.42 -5.01 -15.39
C ASP A 122 -8.47 -4.67 -16.56
N ASP A 123 -8.22 -3.39 -16.80
CA ASP A 123 -7.31 -2.80 -17.79
C ASP A 123 -5.99 -2.27 -17.17
N GLY A 124 -5.71 -2.65 -15.92
CA GLY A 124 -4.50 -2.26 -15.19
C GLY A 124 -4.59 -0.91 -14.48
N ILE A 125 -3.85 -0.78 -13.38
CA ILE A 125 -3.99 0.36 -12.46
C ILE A 125 -3.56 1.70 -13.07
N LEU A 126 -2.57 1.69 -13.97
CA LEU A 126 -1.99 2.91 -14.56
C LEU A 126 -3.03 3.77 -15.28
N ASN A 127 -4.03 3.16 -15.92
CA ASN A 127 -5.11 3.86 -16.63
C ASN A 127 -6.09 4.59 -15.67
N HIS A 128 -6.09 4.23 -14.39
CA HIS A 128 -7.03 4.76 -13.38
C HIS A 128 -6.37 5.70 -12.38
N LEU A 129 -5.06 5.93 -12.50
CA LEU A 129 -4.32 6.84 -11.64
C LEU A 129 -4.67 8.30 -11.95
N ASP A 130 -5.04 9.03 -10.90
CA ASP A 130 -5.09 10.49 -10.94
C ASP A 130 -3.68 11.03 -10.66
N PHE A 131 -2.86 11.12 -11.72
CA PHE A 131 -1.46 11.53 -11.61
C PHE A 131 -1.32 12.90 -10.93
N GLN A 132 -2.11 13.90 -11.33
CA GLN A 132 -2.06 15.23 -10.72
C GLN A 132 -2.27 15.20 -9.21
N LYS A 133 -3.24 14.39 -8.74
CA LYS A 133 -3.49 14.21 -7.31
C LYS A 133 -2.34 13.50 -6.60
N LEU A 134 -1.75 12.47 -7.21
CA LEU A 134 -0.62 11.73 -6.67
C LEU A 134 0.62 12.61 -6.55
N GLU A 135 0.97 13.33 -7.63
CA GLU A 135 2.08 14.28 -7.67
C GLU A 135 1.91 15.36 -6.59
N LYS A 136 0.70 15.94 -6.46
CA LYS A 136 0.43 16.96 -5.45
C LYS A 136 0.57 16.44 -4.01
N LYS A 137 0.07 15.23 -3.71
CA LYS A 137 0.00 14.67 -2.35
C LYS A 137 1.27 14.00 -1.86
N TYR A 138 2.05 13.44 -2.78
CA TYR A 138 3.27 12.71 -2.47
C TYR A 138 4.54 13.38 -2.99
N LYS A 139 4.42 14.47 -3.77
CA LYS A 139 5.57 15.22 -4.32
C LYS A 139 6.48 14.33 -5.17
N VAL A 140 5.85 13.57 -6.07
CA VAL A 140 6.50 12.66 -7.03
C VAL A 140 6.18 13.12 -8.45
N ARG A 141 6.92 12.63 -9.45
CA ARG A 141 6.62 12.87 -10.88
C ARG A 141 5.86 11.69 -11.48
N ARG A 142 5.00 11.98 -12.45
CA ARG A 142 4.27 10.97 -13.22
C ARG A 142 5.17 9.89 -13.81
N GLU A 143 6.30 10.26 -14.38
CA GLU A 143 7.22 9.31 -15.03
C GLU A 143 7.80 8.32 -14.02
N ASP A 144 8.15 8.79 -12.82
CA ASP A 144 8.67 7.93 -11.75
C ASP A 144 7.62 6.90 -11.31
N ILE A 145 6.33 7.29 -11.27
CA ILE A 145 5.22 6.38 -10.97
C ILE A 145 5.09 5.31 -12.05
N ILE A 146 5.06 5.71 -13.32
CA ILE A 146 4.89 4.79 -14.45
C ILE A 146 6.06 3.80 -14.51
N ASN A 147 7.29 4.30 -14.37
CA ASN A 147 8.49 3.48 -14.41
C ASN A 147 8.52 2.46 -13.26
N ALA A 148 8.10 2.86 -12.05
CA ALA A 148 8.03 1.94 -10.91
C ALA A 148 7.08 0.76 -11.21
N TRP A 149 5.87 1.03 -11.72
CA TRP A 149 4.92 -0.03 -12.11
C TRP A 149 5.48 -0.92 -13.22
N ASN A 150 5.97 -0.33 -14.31
CA ASN A 150 6.46 -1.07 -15.46
C ASN A 150 7.69 -1.95 -15.17
N ALA A 151 8.48 -1.62 -14.14
CA ALA A 151 9.60 -2.45 -13.72
C ALA A 151 9.18 -3.83 -13.16
N PHE A 152 7.93 -3.96 -12.68
CA PHE A 152 7.46 -5.15 -11.96
C PHE A 152 6.17 -5.77 -12.50
N LEU A 153 5.51 -5.20 -13.50
CA LEU A 153 4.40 -5.84 -14.22
C LEU A 153 4.92 -6.93 -15.17
#